data_AF-A0A420N4D6-F1
#
_entry.id   AF-A0A420N4D6-F1
#
_cell.length_a   1.000
_cell.length_b   1.000
_cell.length_c   1.000
_cell.angle_alpha   90.00
_cell.angle_beta   90.00
_cell.angle_gamma   90.00
#
_symmetry.space_group_name_H-M   'P 1'
#
loop_
_entity.id
_entity.type
_entity.pdbx_description
1 polymer ?
#
loop_
_entity_poly.entity_id
_entity_poly.type
_entity_poly.pdbx_seq_one_letter_code
_entity_poly.pdbx_strand_id
1 'polypeptide(L)'
;MLWSGPGSGIGNNTVDSIKHKNIIPGLPNTHWLIINDEFLGVKQFVIEFEDHVIVGDAPPQWTKQVMEWIDKNIGKPIKYLWPTHHHRDHSGGAAEYVEIGAKLIVLEIAASYWSSIPGAELITVNETHPYVPSDSKHQAWFIWEAQATHSIDWSYAFITDKCPTNKLGFAIIEADVWHPGMPDAKNDRWEMREWLGQLDKDGLPETAYVLPTYDQIRQVSELIEHTDYVYAPKSVGDWKNG
;
A
#
# COMPACT_ATOMS: atom_id res chain seq x y z
N MET A 1 -7.51 -18.15 6.25
CA MET A 1 -6.78 -19.16 5.46
C MET A 1 -5.38 -18.58 5.30
N LEU A 2 -4.29 -19.28 5.64
CA LEU A 2 -2.94 -18.72 5.42
C LEU A 2 -2.68 -18.72 3.91
N TRP A 3 -2.77 -17.56 3.27
CA TRP A 3 -2.35 -17.39 1.89
C TRP A 3 -0.83 -17.55 1.84
N SER A 4 -0.36 -18.62 1.20
CA SER A 4 1.05 -18.88 0.93
C SER A 4 1.32 -18.55 -0.54
N GLY A 5 1.11 -17.28 -0.92
CA GLY A 5 1.27 -16.84 -2.29
C GLY A 5 2.62 -17.23 -2.89
N PRO A 6 2.69 -17.42 -4.22
CA PRO A 6 3.91 -17.83 -4.93
C PRO A 6 5.09 -16.84 -4.82
N GLY A 7 4.91 -15.68 -4.17
CA GLY A 7 5.91 -14.62 -4.00
C GLY A 7 7.02 -14.89 -2.98
N SER A 8 7.00 -16.02 -2.25
CA SER A 8 8.05 -16.40 -1.29
C SER A 8 9.35 -16.90 -1.95
N GLY A 9 9.48 -16.79 -3.27
CA GLY A 9 10.60 -17.30 -4.06
C GLY A 9 11.96 -16.75 -3.56
N ILE A 10 12.83 -17.68 -3.17
CA ILE A 10 14.24 -17.41 -2.87
C ILE A 10 14.95 -17.23 -4.22
N GLY A 11 15.02 -15.99 -4.71
CA GLY A 11 15.81 -15.60 -5.88
C GLY A 11 17.13 -14.94 -5.47
N ASN A 12 18.13 -14.98 -6.35
CA ASN A 12 19.28 -14.07 -6.25
C ASN A 12 18.82 -12.66 -6.60
N ASN A 13 18.31 -11.96 -5.59
CA ASN A 13 17.69 -10.66 -5.72
C ASN A 13 18.78 -9.60 -5.83
N THR A 14 18.79 -8.83 -6.92
CA THR A 14 19.71 -7.70 -7.10
C THR A 14 18.91 -6.41 -7.28
N VAL A 15 19.47 -5.27 -6.86
CA VAL A 15 18.85 -3.96 -7.07
C VAL A 15 18.57 -3.68 -8.56
N ASP A 16 19.42 -4.19 -9.45
CA ASP A 16 19.31 -4.00 -10.89
C ASP A 16 18.11 -4.76 -11.51
N SER A 17 17.54 -5.75 -10.80
CA SER A 17 16.34 -6.45 -11.27
C SER A 17 15.04 -5.72 -10.93
N ILE A 18 15.09 -4.73 -10.03
CA ILE A 18 13.92 -3.95 -9.64
C ILE A 18 13.49 -3.08 -10.81
N LYS A 19 12.27 -3.32 -11.30
CA LYS A 19 11.65 -2.44 -12.31
C LYS A 19 10.82 -1.40 -11.59
N HIS A 20 10.80 -0.20 -12.15
CA HIS A 20 10.07 0.92 -11.58
C HIS A 20 9.08 1.45 -12.59
N LYS A 21 7.85 1.74 -12.14
CA LYS A 21 6.86 2.44 -12.95
C LYS A 21 6.20 3.57 -12.16
N ASN A 22 6.27 4.78 -12.71
CA ASN A 22 5.43 5.92 -12.33
C ASN A 22 4.24 5.97 -13.29
N ILE A 23 3.18 5.24 -12.98
CA ILE A 23 2.06 5.03 -13.94
C ILE A 23 0.91 6.00 -13.69
N ILE A 24 0.76 6.50 -12.47
CA ILE A 24 -0.45 7.24 -12.09
C ILE A 24 -0.31 8.71 -12.53
N PRO A 25 -1.12 9.18 -13.50
CA PRO A 25 -1.02 10.57 -13.91
C PRO A 25 -1.47 11.49 -12.76
N GLY A 26 -0.67 12.52 -12.51
CA GLY A 26 -0.83 13.40 -11.35
C GLY A 26 0.08 13.02 -10.18
N LEU A 27 0.43 11.74 -9.98
CA LEU A 27 1.24 11.29 -8.83
C LEU A 27 2.66 10.81 -9.24
N PRO A 28 3.56 11.69 -9.71
CA PRO A 28 4.90 11.29 -10.15
C PRO A 28 5.82 10.83 -9.01
N ASN A 29 5.48 11.12 -7.75
CA ASN A 29 6.25 10.79 -6.55
C ASN A 29 5.72 9.54 -5.83
N THR A 30 4.87 8.76 -6.51
CA THR A 30 4.39 7.46 -6.03
C THR A 30 4.96 6.38 -6.92
N HIS A 31 5.95 5.67 -6.39
CA HIS A 31 6.71 4.68 -7.14
C HIS A 31 6.17 3.28 -6.86
N TRP A 32 5.82 2.57 -7.93
CA TRP A 32 5.47 1.17 -7.87
C TRP A 32 6.66 0.34 -8.33
N LEU A 33 7.33 -0.28 -7.36
CA LEU A 33 8.52 -1.09 -7.59
C LEU A 33 8.12 -2.55 -7.82
N ILE A 34 8.38 -3.04 -9.02
CA ILE A 34 8.21 -4.46 -9.36
C ILE A 34 9.49 -5.17 -8.95
N ILE A 35 9.45 -5.75 -7.74
CA ILE A 35 10.58 -6.46 -7.14
C ILE A 35 10.60 -7.93 -7.59
N ASN A 36 9.44 -8.54 -7.84
CA ASN A 36 9.32 -9.79 -8.58
C ASN A 36 8.34 -9.60 -9.76
N ASP A 37 8.79 -9.91 -10.98
CA ASP A 37 8.01 -9.74 -12.22
C ASP A 37 7.41 -11.05 -12.76
N GLU A 38 7.37 -12.10 -11.93
CA GLU A 38 6.64 -13.33 -12.23
C GLU A 38 5.12 -13.12 -12.19
N PHE A 39 4.36 -14.11 -12.66
CA PHE A 39 2.90 -14.10 -12.54
C PHE A 39 2.52 -14.07 -11.05
N LEU A 40 1.84 -13.01 -10.62
CA LEU A 40 1.59 -12.67 -9.20
C LEU A 40 2.84 -12.31 -8.41
N GLY A 41 3.87 -11.81 -9.09
CA GLY A 41 5.06 -11.28 -8.43
C GLY A 41 4.74 -10.12 -7.50
N VAL A 42 5.59 -9.93 -6.50
CA VAL A 42 5.47 -8.92 -5.44
C VAL A 42 5.85 -7.54 -5.98
N LYS A 43 5.11 -6.52 -5.55
CA LYS A 43 5.41 -5.12 -5.75
C LYS A 43 5.54 -4.43 -4.41
N GLN A 44 6.35 -3.38 -4.39
CA GLN A 44 6.56 -2.58 -3.21
C GLN A 44 6.34 -1.12 -3.55
N PHE A 45 5.91 -0.36 -2.55
CA PHE A 45 5.49 1.01 -2.73
C PHE A 45 6.49 1.96 -2.10
N VAL A 46 6.75 3.06 -2.79
CA VAL A 46 7.57 4.14 -2.25
C VAL A 46 6.84 5.45 -2.50
N ILE A 47 6.60 6.21 -1.43
CA ILE A 47 5.98 7.53 -1.47
C ILE A 47 7.07 8.55 -1.16
N GLU A 48 7.43 9.36 -2.16
CA GLU A 48 8.53 10.31 -2.10
C GLU A 48 8.04 11.72 -1.71
N PHE A 49 8.21 12.07 -0.44
CA PHE A 49 8.01 13.44 0.05
C PHE A 49 9.24 14.32 -0.22
N GLU A 50 9.09 15.64 -0.12
CA GLU A 50 10.17 16.60 -0.37
C GLU A 50 11.48 16.30 0.40
N ASP A 51 11.39 15.90 1.66
CA ASP A 51 12.54 15.70 2.55
C ASP A 51 12.78 14.22 2.95
N HIS A 52 11.89 13.30 2.58
CA HIS A 52 11.97 11.91 3.00
C HIS A 52 11.16 10.96 2.11
N VAL A 53 11.29 9.67 2.41
CA VAL A 53 10.53 8.59 1.79
C VAL A 53 9.74 7.81 2.85
N ILE A 54 8.53 7.40 2.48
CA ILE A 54 7.77 6.33 3.14
C ILE A 54 7.80 5.09 2.27
N VAL A 55 8.19 3.95 2.83
CA VAL A 55 8.15 2.66 2.13
C VAL A 55 6.91 1.89 2.60
N GLY A 56 6.15 1.33 1.64
CA GLY A 56 5.05 0.41 1.90
C GLY A 56 5.51 -1.03 1.82
N ASP A 57 5.18 -1.84 2.82
CA ASP A 57 5.62 -3.23 3.00
C ASP A 57 7.15 -3.42 3.10
N ALA A 58 7.59 -4.59 3.54
CA ALA A 58 8.98 -5.00 3.74
C ALA A 58 9.16 -6.52 3.56
N PRO A 59 9.03 -7.07 2.34
CA PRO A 59 9.37 -8.46 2.07
C PRO A 59 10.84 -8.72 2.42
N PRO A 60 11.15 -9.70 3.30
CA PRO A 60 12.50 -9.88 3.84
C PRO A 60 13.54 -10.19 2.77
N GLN A 61 13.12 -10.85 1.68
CA GLN A 61 14.01 -11.21 0.58
C GLN A 61 14.39 -10.04 -0.34
N TRP A 62 13.68 -8.90 -0.28
CA TRP A 62 13.91 -7.74 -1.16
C TRP A 62 14.25 -6.45 -0.41
N THR A 63 14.20 -6.47 0.93
CA THR A 63 14.29 -5.26 1.75
C THR A 63 15.58 -4.47 1.48
N LYS A 64 16.75 -5.12 1.49
CA LYS A 64 18.03 -4.45 1.21
C LYS A 64 18.12 -3.89 -0.20
N GLN A 65 17.61 -4.62 -1.19
CA GLN A 65 17.63 -4.20 -2.59
C GLN A 65 16.74 -2.99 -2.81
N VAL A 66 15.61 -2.90 -2.12
CA VAL A 66 14.72 -1.73 -2.19
C VAL A 66 15.33 -0.53 -1.48
N MET A 67 15.95 -0.72 -0.32
CA MET A 67 16.71 0.35 0.34
C MET A 67 17.84 0.87 -0.55
N GLU A 68 18.59 -0.02 -1.20
CA GLU A 68 19.63 0.33 -2.17
C GLU A 68 19.06 1.03 -3.41
N TRP A 69 17.90 0.60 -3.90
CA TRP A 69 17.21 1.26 -5.01
C TRP A 69 16.82 2.69 -4.66
N ILE A 70 16.26 2.91 -3.46
CA ILE A 70 15.86 4.23 -2.98
C ILE A 70 17.09 5.14 -2.85
N ASP A 71 18.20 4.65 -2.28
CA ASP A 71 19.44 5.42 -2.17
C ASP A 71 19.96 5.85 -3.55
N LYS A 72 19.98 4.93 -4.53
CA LYS A 72 20.49 5.21 -5.89
C LYS A 72 19.59 6.11 -6.72
N ASN A 73 18.27 5.97 -6.61
CA ASN A 73 17.31 6.60 -7.55
C ASN A 73 16.58 7.80 -6.96
N ILE A 74 16.40 7.85 -5.63
CA ILE A 74 15.69 8.94 -4.93
C ILE A 74 16.68 9.76 -4.09
N GLY A 75 17.61 9.11 -3.37
CA GLY A 75 18.63 9.77 -2.56
C GLY A 75 18.11 10.51 -1.33
N LYS A 76 16.87 10.22 -0.91
CA LYS A 76 16.23 10.79 0.29
C LYS A 76 16.21 9.78 1.44
N PRO A 77 16.25 10.24 2.70
CA PRO A 77 16.20 9.33 3.84
C PRO A 77 14.86 8.59 3.93
N ILE A 78 14.93 7.30 4.18
CA ILE A 78 13.76 6.48 4.52
C ILE A 78 13.42 6.76 5.98
N LYS A 79 12.40 7.59 6.22
CA LYS A 79 11.99 7.96 7.59
C LYS A 79 10.90 7.05 8.15
N TYR A 80 10.15 6.40 7.26
CA TYR A 80 8.98 5.61 7.66
C TYR A 80 8.87 4.33 6.86
N LEU A 81 8.46 3.28 7.56
CA LEU A 81 7.94 2.05 6.98
C LEU A 81 6.46 1.92 7.36
N TRP A 82 5.61 1.67 6.38
CA TRP A 82 4.21 1.31 6.56
C TRP A 82 3.98 -0.12 6.05
N PRO A 83 3.97 -1.13 6.92
CA PRO A 83 3.48 -2.45 6.56
C PRO A 83 1.96 -2.40 6.42
N THR A 84 1.42 -2.93 5.32
CA THR A 84 -0.03 -3.06 5.14
C THR A 84 -0.65 -3.92 6.25
N HIS A 85 0.05 -4.98 6.65
CA HIS A 85 -0.31 -5.88 7.74
C HIS A 85 0.87 -6.77 8.22
N HIS A 86 0.64 -7.59 9.24
CA HIS A 86 1.69 -8.39 9.91
C HIS A 86 2.25 -9.59 9.13
N HIS A 87 1.65 -10.05 8.02
CA HIS A 87 2.14 -11.25 7.33
C HIS A 87 3.60 -11.07 6.87
N ARG A 88 4.38 -12.16 6.91
CA ARG A 88 5.85 -12.11 6.79
C ARG A 88 6.34 -11.54 5.47
N ASP A 89 5.61 -11.78 4.39
CA ASP A 89 5.88 -11.23 3.06
C ASP A 89 5.67 -9.71 2.97
N HIS A 90 4.99 -9.11 3.94
CA HIS A 90 4.80 -7.66 4.08
C HIS A 90 5.60 -7.05 5.24
N SER A 91 5.94 -7.84 6.26
CA SER A 91 6.53 -7.35 7.51
C SER A 91 7.94 -7.87 7.79
N GLY A 92 8.38 -8.92 7.11
CA GLY A 92 9.53 -9.73 7.55
C GLY A 92 10.87 -9.00 7.54
N GLY A 93 11.00 -7.91 6.78
CA GLY A 93 12.17 -7.03 6.73
C GLY A 93 12.06 -5.77 7.61
N ALA A 94 11.00 -5.60 8.40
CA ALA A 94 10.75 -4.37 9.15
C ALA A 94 11.91 -3.98 10.11
N ALA A 95 12.59 -4.97 10.69
CA ALA A 95 13.73 -4.74 11.57
C ALA A 95 14.90 -4.02 10.87
N GLU A 96 15.10 -4.24 9.57
CA GLU A 96 16.18 -3.58 8.80
C GLU A 96 15.88 -2.09 8.59
N TYR A 97 14.61 -1.72 8.45
CA TYR A 97 14.18 -0.32 8.42
C TYR A 97 14.33 0.36 9.78
N VAL A 98 13.99 -0.35 10.87
CA VAL A 98 14.20 0.16 12.24
C VAL A 98 15.68 0.38 12.52
N GLU A 99 16.57 -0.50 12.04
CA GLU A 99 18.02 -0.39 12.22
C GLU A 99 18.60 0.91 11.63
N ILE A 100 18.03 1.42 10.53
CA ILE A 100 18.41 2.71 9.93
C ILE A 100 17.66 3.91 10.52
N GLY A 101 16.84 3.70 11.56
CA GLY A 101 16.11 4.74 12.28
C GLY A 101 14.74 5.11 11.70
N ALA A 102 14.17 4.29 10.79
CA ALA A 102 12.82 4.52 10.31
C ALA A 102 11.78 4.21 11.40
N LYS A 103 10.72 5.02 11.48
CA LYS A 103 9.56 4.76 12.35
C LYS A 103 8.55 3.87 11.64
N LEU A 104 7.82 3.05 12.40
CA LEU A 104 6.79 2.17 11.86
C LEU A 104 5.42 2.85 11.94
N ILE A 105 4.78 3.08 10.80
CA ILE A 105 3.37 3.49 10.73
C ILE A 105 2.54 2.21 10.80
N VAL A 106 1.87 2.00 11.92
CA VAL A 106 1.17 0.73 12.22
C VAL A 106 -0.16 1.01 12.88
N LEU A 107 -1.02 0.00 12.91
CA LEU A 107 -2.31 0.13 13.56
C LEU A 107 -2.18 0.01 15.06
N GLU A 108 -2.97 0.80 15.79
CA GLU A 108 -2.97 0.81 17.26
C GLU A 108 -3.26 -0.59 17.82
N ILE A 109 -4.17 -1.35 17.20
CA ILE A 109 -4.50 -2.72 17.61
C ILE A 109 -3.31 -3.70 17.50
N ALA A 110 -2.36 -3.41 16.62
CA ALA A 110 -1.17 -4.23 16.40
C ALA A 110 0.09 -3.67 17.08
N ALA A 111 -0.02 -2.58 17.84
CA ALA A 111 1.14 -1.90 18.43
C ALA A 111 2.00 -2.84 19.30
N SER A 112 1.38 -3.77 20.02
CA SER A 112 2.09 -4.77 20.84
C SER A 112 3.00 -5.66 20.00
N TYR A 113 2.52 -6.14 18.85
CA TYR A 113 3.31 -6.93 17.91
C TYR A 113 4.49 -6.12 17.37
N TRP A 114 4.25 -4.90 16.89
CA TRP A 114 5.29 -4.07 16.28
C TRP A 114 6.33 -3.56 17.29
N SER A 115 5.92 -3.33 18.55
CA SER A 115 6.83 -2.97 19.64
C SER A 115 7.82 -4.08 20.04
N SER A 116 7.61 -5.31 19.56
CA SER A 116 8.54 -6.42 19.80
C SER A 116 9.84 -6.31 19.00
N ILE A 117 9.87 -5.48 17.96
CA ILE A 117 11.08 -5.18 17.18
C ILE A 117 11.97 -4.24 18.02
N PRO A 118 13.21 -4.64 18.38
CA PRO A 118 14.09 -3.80 19.19
C PRO A 118 14.37 -2.44 18.54
N GLY A 119 14.16 -1.36 19.30
CA GLY A 119 14.39 0.01 18.83
C GLY A 119 13.25 0.60 17.99
N ALA A 120 12.15 -0.12 17.78
CA ALA A 120 11.03 0.38 17.00
C ALA A 120 10.36 1.59 17.67
N GLU A 121 10.28 2.69 16.93
CA GLU A 121 9.40 3.83 17.24
C GLU A 121 8.13 3.71 16.41
N LEU A 122 6.96 3.80 17.04
CA LEU A 122 5.67 3.59 16.39
C LEU A 122 4.94 4.92 16.17
N ILE A 123 4.36 5.07 14.98
CA ILE A 123 3.26 5.99 14.69
C ILE A 123 2.01 5.13 14.59
N THR A 124 1.15 5.21 15.59
CA THR A 124 -0.08 4.42 15.62
C THR A 124 -1.22 5.15 14.92
N VAL A 125 -1.97 4.42 14.09
CA VAL A 125 -3.20 4.91 13.47
C VAL A 125 -4.40 4.08 13.92
N ASN A 126 -5.57 4.71 13.96
CA ASN A 126 -6.86 4.07 14.23
C ASN A 126 -7.97 4.73 13.39
N GLU A 127 -9.19 4.19 13.47
CA GLU A 127 -10.33 4.62 12.62
C GLU A 127 -10.63 6.12 12.72
N THR A 128 -10.37 6.74 13.88
CA THR A 128 -10.66 8.16 14.13
C THR A 128 -9.44 9.08 14.03
N HIS A 129 -8.23 8.51 14.01
CA HIS A 129 -6.96 9.23 13.98
C HIS A 129 -6.05 8.65 12.90
N PRO A 130 -6.31 8.96 11.61
CA PRO A 130 -5.41 8.58 10.54
C PRO A 130 -4.08 9.35 10.65
N TYR A 131 -3.00 8.73 10.20
CA TYR A 131 -1.75 9.45 9.94
C TYR A 131 -1.80 10.00 8.51
N VAL A 132 -1.57 11.31 8.37
CA VAL A 132 -1.72 12.01 7.08
C VAL A 132 -0.50 12.88 6.79
N PRO A 133 0.66 12.29 6.44
CA PRO A 133 1.82 13.07 6.00
C PRO A 133 1.50 13.80 4.69
N SER A 134 2.02 15.02 4.56
CA SER A 134 1.80 15.87 3.40
C SER A 134 2.95 16.86 3.20
N ASP A 135 3.22 17.20 1.94
CA ASP A 135 4.13 18.26 1.52
C ASP A 135 3.43 19.24 0.56
N SER A 136 4.21 20.04 -0.18
CA SER A 136 3.66 20.99 -1.15
C SER A 136 3.02 20.34 -2.38
N LYS A 137 3.33 19.06 -2.65
CA LYS A 137 2.95 18.32 -3.86
C LYS A 137 1.80 17.35 -3.62
N HIS A 138 1.83 16.61 -2.53
CA HIS A 138 0.91 15.49 -2.28
C HIS A 138 0.66 15.22 -0.78
N GLN A 139 -0.23 14.29 -0.52
CA GLN A 139 -0.58 13.77 0.81
C GLN A 139 -0.91 12.29 0.73
N ALA A 140 -0.66 11.56 1.80
CA ALA A 140 -1.01 10.15 1.91
C ALA A 140 -1.81 9.92 3.20
N TRP A 141 -2.88 9.14 3.13
CA TRP A 141 -3.73 8.78 4.25
C TRP A 141 -3.55 7.29 4.55
N PHE A 142 -3.09 6.96 5.76
CA PHE A 142 -2.97 5.56 6.21
C PHE A 142 -4.18 5.22 7.08
N ILE A 143 -5.00 4.25 6.64
CA ILE A 143 -6.36 4.09 7.13
C ILE A 143 -6.65 2.63 7.50
N TRP A 144 -7.45 2.48 8.54
CA TRP A 144 -7.93 1.20 9.03
C TRP A 144 -9.36 1.31 9.55
N GLU A 145 -10.08 0.20 9.46
CA GLU A 145 -11.37 0.00 10.10
C GLU A 145 -11.36 -1.26 10.97
N ALA A 146 -12.15 -1.27 12.04
CA ALA A 146 -12.19 -2.38 12.99
C ALA A 146 -12.55 -3.74 12.35
N GLN A 147 -13.34 -3.71 11.26
CA GLN A 147 -13.63 -4.88 10.43
C GLN A 147 -12.71 -4.89 9.21
N ALA A 148 -11.42 -5.09 9.45
CA ALA A 148 -10.42 -5.16 8.39
C ALA A 148 -10.58 -6.44 7.56
N THR A 149 -10.40 -6.32 6.25
CA THR A 149 -10.79 -7.31 5.26
C THR A 149 -9.96 -8.60 5.27
N HIS A 150 -8.63 -8.47 5.33
CA HIS A 150 -7.72 -9.62 5.14
C HIS A 150 -7.12 -10.15 6.45
N SER A 151 -6.64 -9.24 7.29
CA SER A 151 -6.16 -9.54 8.64
C SER A 151 -6.66 -8.48 9.61
N ILE A 152 -6.66 -8.79 10.91
CA ILE A 152 -7.14 -7.86 11.95
C ILE A 152 -6.43 -6.50 11.93
N ASP A 153 -5.19 -6.50 11.45
CA ASP A 153 -4.34 -5.33 11.33
C ASP A 153 -4.10 -4.88 9.89
N TRP A 154 -4.99 -5.27 8.96
CA TRP A 154 -4.86 -4.91 7.56
C TRP A 154 -5.31 -3.49 7.28
N SER A 155 -4.46 -2.71 6.61
CA SER A 155 -4.71 -1.32 6.24
C SER A 155 -4.42 -1.07 4.77
N TYR A 156 -5.07 -0.03 4.22
CA TYR A 156 -4.76 0.50 2.90
C TYR A 156 -4.35 1.97 3.02
N ALA A 157 -3.68 2.49 1.99
CA ALA A 157 -3.32 3.90 1.93
C ALA A 157 -4.01 4.58 0.74
N PHE A 158 -4.46 5.82 0.94
CA PHE A 158 -4.96 6.68 -0.13
C PHE A 158 -4.01 7.86 -0.34
N ILE A 159 -3.48 7.99 -1.55
CA ILE A 159 -2.53 9.03 -1.92
C ILE A 159 -3.23 9.99 -2.86
N THR A 160 -3.05 11.28 -2.63
CA THR A 160 -3.54 12.32 -3.54
C THR A 160 -2.49 13.39 -3.77
N ASP A 161 -2.56 14.07 -4.91
CA ASP A 161 -1.98 15.39 -5.05
C ASP A 161 -2.49 16.30 -3.93
N LYS A 162 -1.77 17.38 -3.65
CA LYS A 162 -2.15 18.31 -2.59
C LYS A 162 -3.53 18.94 -2.86
N CYS A 163 -3.85 19.13 -4.13
CA CYS A 163 -5.11 19.65 -4.63
C CYS A 163 -5.60 18.75 -5.77
N PRO A 164 -6.16 17.56 -5.48
CA PRO A 164 -6.56 16.63 -6.52
C PRO A 164 -7.77 17.16 -7.29
N THR A 165 -7.92 16.70 -8.53
CA THR A 165 -9.13 16.95 -9.33
C THR A 165 -9.88 15.63 -9.48
N ASN A 166 -11.16 15.66 -9.90
CA ASN A 166 -11.93 14.43 -10.15
C ASN A 166 -11.40 13.54 -11.29
N LYS A 167 -10.31 13.92 -11.96
CA LYS A 167 -9.78 13.19 -13.12
C LYS A 167 -8.46 12.48 -12.85
N LEU A 168 -7.58 13.09 -12.06
CA LEU A 168 -6.18 12.68 -11.91
C LEU A 168 -5.68 13.05 -10.51
N GLY A 169 -4.54 12.46 -10.14
CA GLY A 169 -3.85 12.82 -8.90
C GLY A 169 -4.35 12.09 -7.66
N PHE A 170 -4.87 10.87 -7.81
CA PHE A 170 -5.21 10.04 -6.65
C PHE A 170 -5.12 8.54 -6.95
N ALA A 171 -4.76 7.78 -5.93
CA ALA A 171 -4.56 6.33 -5.98
C ALA A 171 -4.69 5.67 -4.61
N ILE A 172 -5.05 4.39 -4.58
CA ILE A 172 -5.01 3.54 -3.39
C ILE A 172 -3.92 2.48 -3.50
N ILE A 173 -3.27 2.21 -2.38
CA ILE A 173 -2.34 1.10 -2.22
C ILE A 173 -2.99 0.08 -1.29
N GLU A 174 -3.00 -1.17 -1.73
CA GLU A 174 -3.58 -2.31 -0.99
C GLU A 174 -2.70 -3.55 -1.17
N ALA A 175 -2.86 -4.50 -0.25
CA ALA A 175 -2.26 -5.82 -0.35
C ALA A 175 -3.30 -6.91 -0.12
N ASP A 176 -3.17 -8.03 -0.82
CA ASP A 176 -3.87 -9.30 -0.62
C ASP A 176 -5.39 -9.33 -0.79
N VAL A 177 -6.08 -8.20 -0.90
CA VAL A 177 -7.55 -8.21 -1.02
C VAL A 177 -7.99 -8.44 -2.46
N TRP A 178 -7.29 -7.85 -3.43
CA TRP A 178 -7.64 -8.02 -4.84
C TRP A 178 -6.42 -8.30 -5.72
N HIS A 179 -6.56 -9.27 -6.61
CA HIS A 179 -5.54 -9.66 -7.58
C HIS A 179 -6.09 -9.46 -9.01
N PRO A 180 -5.98 -8.26 -9.60
CA PRO A 180 -6.75 -7.90 -10.80
C PRO A 180 -6.46 -8.66 -12.10
N GLY A 181 -5.34 -9.37 -12.19
CA GLY A 181 -4.98 -10.23 -13.32
C GLY A 181 -5.27 -11.71 -13.07
N MET A 182 -5.75 -12.08 -11.88
CA MET A 182 -6.31 -13.41 -11.64
C MET A 182 -7.74 -13.50 -12.18
N PRO A 183 -8.14 -14.66 -12.73
CA PRO A 183 -9.55 -14.92 -13.02
C PRO A 183 -10.41 -14.76 -11.77
N ASP A 184 -11.61 -14.21 -11.91
CA ASP A 184 -12.54 -13.93 -10.79
C ASP A 184 -12.79 -15.16 -9.90
N ALA A 185 -12.84 -16.35 -10.49
CA ALA A 185 -13.02 -17.61 -9.77
C ALA A 185 -11.85 -17.97 -8.83
N LYS A 186 -10.72 -17.25 -8.90
CA LYS A 186 -9.54 -17.41 -8.05
C LYS A 186 -9.32 -16.25 -7.08
N ASN A 187 -10.10 -15.18 -7.20
CA ASN A 187 -10.13 -14.13 -6.19
C ASN A 187 -11.16 -14.47 -5.10
N ASP A 188 -10.94 -14.00 -3.88
CA ASP A 188 -11.97 -14.07 -2.85
C ASP A 188 -12.96 -12.91 -3.05
N ARG A 189 -14.11 -13.24 -3.66
CA ARG A 189 -15.16 -12.26 -3.93
C ARG A 189 -15.77 -11.67 -2.65
N TRP A 190 -15.68 -12.35 -1.51
CA TRP A 190 -16.20 -11.82 -0.25
C TRP A 190 -15.28 -10.72 0.27
N GLU A 191 -13.97 -10.99 0.35
CA GLU A 191 -12.97 -9.99 0.77
C GLU A 191 -13.00 -8.76 -0.15
N MET A 192 -13.03 -8.95 -1.47
CA MET A 192 -13.17 -7.86 -2.44
C MET A 192 -14.42 -6.98 -2.15
N ARG A 193 -15.55 -7.60 -1.79
CA ARG A 193 -16.80 -6.87 -1.50
C ARG A 193 -16.79 -6.19 -0.14
N GLU A 194 -16.16 -6.78 0.86
CA GLU A 194 -15.97 -6.14 2.17
C GLU A 194 -15.12 -4.89 2.03
N TRP A 195 -14.00 -4.98 1.30
CA TRP A 195 -13.17 -3.81 1.05
C TRP A 195 -13.86 -2.76 0.19
N LEU A 196 -14.60 -3.15 -0.86
CA LEU A 196 -15.44 -2.19 -1.60
C LEU A 196 -16.46 -1.47 -0.70
N GLY A 197 -17.03 -2.17 0.28
CA GLY A 197 -17.91 -1.56 1.27
C GLY A 197 -17.21 -0.48 2.10
N GLN A 198 -15.94 -0.73 2.47
CA GLN A 198 -15.10 0.28 3.10
C GLN A 198 -14.80 1.45 2.14
N LEU A 199 -14.44 1.18 0.89
CA LEU A 199 -14.16 2.23 -0.11
C LEU A 199 -15.38 3.14 -0.36
N ASP A 200 -16.60 2.58 -0.44
CA ASP A 200 -17.84 3.35 -0.62
C ASP A 200 -18.15 4.23 0.61
N LYS A 201 -18.00 3.66 1.81
CA LYS A 201 -18.16 4.38 3.08
C LYS A 201 -17.16 5.53 3.20
N ASP A 202 -15.92 5.30 2.79
CA ASP A 202 -14.86 6.32 2.78
C ASP A 202 -15.03 7.34 1.63
N GLY A 203 -15.96 7.12 0.69
CA GLY A 203 -16.27 8.07 -0.38
C GLY A 203 -15.24 8.12 -1.51
N LEU A 204 -14.57 7.01 -1.80
CA LEU A 204 -13.59 6.97 -2.89
C LEU A 204 -14.23 7.05 -4.28
N PRO A 205 -13.63 7.79 -5.22
CA PRO A 205 -14.05 7.77 -6.62
C PRO A 205 -13.83 6.41 -7.27
N GLU A 206 -14.78 5.94 -8.08
CA GLU A 206 -14.63 4.72 -8.89
C GLU A 206 -13.44 4.80 -9.87
N THR A 207 -13.01 6.01 -10.23
CA THR A 207 -11.86 6.22 -11.13
C THR A 207 -10.51 6.13 -10.41
N ALA A 208 -10.49 5.92 -9.09
CA ALA A 208 -9.25 5.80 -8.33
C ALA A 208 -8.43 4.62 -8.83
N TYR A 209 -7.14 4.85 -9.04
CA TYR A 209 -6.22 3.78 -9.38
C TYR A 209 -5.95 2.92 -8.15
N VAL A 210 -6.07 1.60 -8.33
CA VAL A 210 -5.66 0.60 -7.35
C VAL A 210 -4.28 0.11 -7.73
N LEU A 211 -3.33 0.28 -6.82
CA LEU A 211 -2.01 -0.30 -6.95
C LEU A 211 -1.89 -1.44 -5.93
N PRO A 212 -2.08 -2.68 -6.36
CA PRO A 212 -1.97 -3.83 -5.48
C PRO A 212 -0.50 -4.26 -5.29
N THR A 213 -0.18 -4.82 -4.12
CA THR A 213 1.11 -5.50 -3.88
C THR A 213 1.30 -6.67 -4.84
N TYR A 214 0.22 -7.29 -5.31
CA TYR A 214 0.25 -8.40 -6.24
C TYR A 214 -0.44 -8.03 -7.55
N ASP A 215 0.08 -8.52 -8.66
CA ASP A 215 -0.54 -8.35 -9.99
C ASP A 215 -0.38 -6.95 -10.66
N GLN A 216 -1.44 -6.35 -11.20
CA GLN A 216 -1.41 -5.19 -12.11
C GLN A 216 -2.26 -4.02 -11.61
N ILE A 217 -1.81 -2.78 -11.83
CA ILE A 217 -2.59 -1.56 -11.54
C ILE A 217 -3.90 -1.58 -12.34
N ARG A 218 -5.01 -1.32 -11.66
CA ARG A 218 -6.37 -1.19 -12.23
C ARG A 218 -7.11 0.00 -11.63
N GLN A 219 -8.39 0.16 -11.94
CA GLN A 219 -9.26 1.14 -11.29
C GLN A 219 -10.32 0.48 -10.40
N VAL A 220 -10.82 1.22 -9.42
CA VAL A 220 -11.92 0.75 -8.54
C VAL A 220 -13.17 0.38 -9.36
N SER A 221 -13.42 1.03 -10.48
CA SER A 221 -14.50 0.67 -11.42
C SER A 221 -14.43 -0.79 -11.88
N GLU A 222 -13.23 -1.31 -12.13
CA GLU A 222 -13.07 -2.72 -12.52
C GLU A 222 -13.38 -3.64 -11.33
N LEU A 223 -12.95 -3.28 -10.12
CA LEU A 223 -13.29 -4.02 -8.89
C LEU A 223 -14.83 -4.08 -8.67
N ILE A 224 -15.53 -2.98 -8.94
CA ILE A 224 -17.00 -2.90 -8.89
C ILE A 224 -17.62 -3.87 -9.91
N GLU A 225 -17.12 -3.89 -11.14
CA GLU A 225 -17.58 -4.80 -12.21
C GLU A 225 -17.36 -6.26 -11.83
N HIS A 226 -16.19 -6.64 -11.32
CA HIS A 226 -15.86 -8.02 -10.94
C HIS A 226 -16.69 -8.56 -9.76
N THR A 227 -17.17 -7.67 -8.90
CA THR A 227 -17.90 -8.06 -7.68
C THR A 227 -19.40 -7.98 -7.82
N ASP A 228 -19.93 -7.33 -8.86
CA ASP A 228 -21.35 -6.93 -8.96
C ASP A 228 -21.79 -6.12 -7.72
N TYR A 229 -20.93 -5.21 -7.25
CA TYR A 229 -21.23 -4.36 -6.10
C TYR A 229 -22.03 -3.12 -6.53
N VAL A 230 -23.02 -2.70 -5.74
CA VAL A 230 -23.78 -1.47 -6.00
C VAL A 230 -23.03 -0.30 -5.37
N TYR A 231 -22.23 0.39 -6.18
CA TYR A 231 -21.41 1.51 -5.75
C TYR A 231 -22.05 2.84 -6.17
N ALA A 232 -22.28 3.76 -5.24
CA ALA A 232 -22.81 5.07 -5.58
C ALA A 232 -21.71 5.93 -6.22
N PRO A 233 -21.97 6.69 -7.31
CA PRO A 233 -20.95 7.53 -7.94
C PRO A 233 -20.34 8.53 -6.95
N LYS A 234 -19.00 8.60 -6.91
CA LYS A 234 -18.26 9.51 -6.03
C LYS A 234 -17.24 10.33 -6.80
N SER A 235 -16.85 11.44 -6.20
CA SER A 235 -15.82 12.38 -6.63
C SER A 235 -14.73 12.48 -5.58
N VAL A 236 -13.57 13.07 -5.90
CA VAL A 236 -12.47 13.16 -4.90
C VAL A 236 -12.86 14.05 -3.72
N GLY A 237 -13.85 14.93 -3.92
CA GLY A 237 -14.45 15.74 -2.86
C GLY A 237 -15.41 14.96 -1.96
N ASP A 238 -15.74 13.70 -2.26
CA ASP A 238 -16.52 12.86 -1.34
C ASP A 238 -15.62 12.09 -0.36
N TRP A 239 -14.31 12.10 -0.59
CA TRP A 239 -13.32 11.41 0.24
C TRP A 239 -13.42 11.85 1.69
N LYS A 240 -13.77 10.90 2.55
CA LYS A 240 -14.07 11.06 3.98
C LYS A 240 -15.01 12.23 4.28
N ASN A 241 -15.98 12.40 3.38
CA ASN A 241 -17.25 13.12 3.48
C ASN A 241 -17.28 14.62 3.13
N GLY A 242 -16.32 15.17 2.36
CA GLY A 242 -16.39 16.56 1.91
C GLY A 242 -15.15 17.40 2.17
#